data_AF-A0A9D5MKE2-F1
#
_entry.id   AF-A0A9D5MKE2-F1
#
_cell.length_a   1.000
_cell.length_b   1.000
_cell.length_c   1.000
_cell.angle_alpha   90.00
_cell.angle_beta   90.00
_cell.angle_gamma   90.00
#
_symmetry.space_group_name_H-M   'P 1'
#
loop_
_entity.id
_entity.type
_entity.pdbx_description
1 polymer ?
#
loop_
_entity_poly.entity_id
_entity_poly.type
_entity_poly.pdbx_seq_one_letter_code
_entity_poly.pdbx_strand_id
1 'polypeptide(L)'
;MRIFVVNEEYDKAEVCAQLIKKHEAEVKECDTILQALEETGTFTEDKISVIILNTVRENEIQENKTLYVQTFGNFEVFYRGEPMAFIRAKSKELFAYLIDRRGAAVTTAEACGILWEDKEYNFSLQRQFQTVVSDLIKSLKRAKSDHLIHRRRNCLSVDVSGLECDFYKLLAGDIKARENYNGEYMANYSWAEMTAGFLLQKHRKSVKPDKGD
;
A
#
# COMPACT_ATOMS: atom_id res chain seq x y z
N MET A 1 -34.01 23.07 16.32
CA MET A 1 -33.44 24.26 15.65
C MET A 1 -33.11 25.29 16.71
N ARG A 2 -31.91 25.22 17.29
CA ARG A 2 -31.40 26.24 18.22
C ARG A 2 -30.47 27.13 17.41
N ILE A 3 -30.91 28.36 17.17
CA ILE A 3 -30.06 29.40 16.59
C ILE A 3 -29.26 29.96 17.76
N PHE A 4 -27.96 29.67 17.80
CA PHE A 4 -27.05 30.30 18.75
C PHE A 4 -26.63 31.65 18.17
N VAL A 5 -27.11 32.72 18.80
CA VAL A 5 -26.59 34.08 18.54
C VAL A 5 -25.30 34.19 19.33
N VAL A 6 -24.17 34.00 18.66
CA VAL A 6 -22.83 33.99 19.26
C VAL A 6 -22.41 35.45 19.51
N ASN A 7 -22.47 35.87 20.78
CA ASN A 7 -21.86 37.10 21.25
C ASN A 7 -20.57 36.74 22.03
N GLU A 8 -19.52 37.52 21.76
CA GLU A 8 -18.18 37.53 22.38
C GLU A 8 -17.20 36.42 21.97
N GLU A 9 -15.96 36.85 21.70
CA GLU A 9 -14.84 36.12 21.08
C GLU A 9 -14.43 34.80 21.76
N TYR A 10 -14.91 34.53 22.98
CA TYR A 10 -14.51 33.37 23.79
C TYR A 10 -15.27 32.07 23.49
N ASP A 11 -16.48 32.13 22.89
CA ASP A 11 -17.34 30.95 22.74
C ASP A 11 -17.09 30.17 21.43
N LYS A 12 -16.43 30.80 20.44
CA LYS A 12 -16.14 30.17 19.13
C LYS A 12 -15.08 29.07 19.24
N ALA A 13 -14.05 29.30 20.05
CA ALA A 13 -13.00 28.32 20.30
C ALA A 13 -13.55 27.10 21.05
N GLU A 14 -14.51 27.30 21.95
CA GLU A 14 -15.11 26.22 22.75
C GLU A 14 -16.05 25.33 21.94
N VAL A 15 -16.89 25.92 21.07
CA VAL A 15 -17.73 25.14 20.13
C VAL A 15 -16.88 24.36 19.12
N CYS A 16 -15.83 24.97 18.56
CA CYS A 16 -14.88 24.27 17.71
C CYS A 16 -14.18 23.14 18.47
N ALA A 17 -13.70 23.40 19.69
CA ALA A 17 -13.07 22.39 20.53
C ALA A 17 -14.01 21.23 20.84
N GLN A 18 -15.29 21.47 21.13
CA GLN A 18 -16.29 20.41 21.40
C GLN A 18 -16.62 19.57 20.16
N LEU A 19 -16.70 20.19 18.96
CA LEU A 19 -16.94 19.47 17.71
C LEU A 19 -15.72 18.66 17.27
N ILE A 20 -14.52 19.21 17.46
CA ILE A 20 -13.23 18.51 17.29
C ILE A 20 -13.14 17.34 18.26
N LYS A 21 -13.41 17.53 19.56
CA LYS A 21 -13.40 16.47 20.59
C LYS A 21 -14.36 15.32 20.27
N LYS A 22 -15.48 15.63 19.63
CA LYS A 22 -16.48 14.64 19.19
C LYS A 22 -16.00 13.80 17.99
N HIS A 23 -15.05 14.30 17.19
CA HIS A 23 -14.50 13.65 16.00
C HIS A 23 -12.98 13.35 16.12
N GLU A 24 -12.41 13.56 17.32
CA GLU A 24 -10.98 13.49 17.67
C GLU A 24 -10.37 12.11 17.46
N ALA A 25 -11.22 11.08 17.33
CA ALA A 25 -10.78 9.71 17.06
C ALA A 25 -10.41 9.46 15.58
N GLU A 26 -10.81 10.32 14.64
CA GLU A 26 -10.71 10.02 13.19
C GLU A 26 -9.95 11.07 12.36
N VAL A 27 -9.54 12.22 12.92
CA VAL A 27 -8.84 13.27 12.16
C VAL A 27 -7.46 13.55 12.74
N LYS A 28 -6.41 13.06 12.08
CA LYS A 28 -5.01 13.21 12.52
C LYS A 28 -4.42 14.61 12.40
N GLU A 29 -5.07 15.58 11.76
CA GLU A 29 -4.54 16.95 11.65
C GLU A 29 -5.66 17.99 11.79
N CYS A 30 -5.84 18.54 13.00
CA CYS A 30 -6.77 19.63 13.29
C CYS A 30 -6.41 20.94 12.56
N ASP A 31 -5.14 21.14 12.22
CA ASP A 31 -4.64 22.40 11.66
C ASP A 31 -5.25 22.71 10.27
N THR A 32 -5.51 21.69 9.46
CA THR A 32 -6.12 21.86 8.13
C THR A 32 -7.60 22.28 8.23
N ILE A 33 -8.32 21.77 9.22
CA ILE A 33 -9.73 22.14 9.47
C ILE A 33 -9.80 23.59 9.95
N LEU A 34 -8.90 23.99 10.84
CA LEU A 34 -8.83 25.37 11.34
C LEU A 34 -8.53 26.37 10.20
N GLN A 35 -7.59 26.03 9.31
CA GLN A 35 -7.25 26.88 8.17
C GLN A 35 -8.42 27.03 7.18
N ALA A 36 -9.11 25.93 6.84
CA ALA A 36 -10.28 25.97 5.95
C ALA A 36 -11.46 26.74 6.56
N LEU A 37 -11.59 26.71 7.89
CA LEU A 37 -12.56 27.51 8.61
C LEU A 37 -12.19 29.01 8.49
N GLU A 38 -10.96 29.40 8.80
CA GLU A 38 -10.49 30.79 8.74
C GLU A 38 -10.72 31.48 7.39
N GLU A 39 -10.58 30.76 6.27
CA GLU A 39 -10.78 31.30 4.91
C GLU A 39 -12.24 31.66 4.58
N THR A 40 -13.23 31.03 5.23
CA THR A 40 -14.65 31.17 4.88
C THR A 40 -15.40 32.25 5.66
N GLY A 41 -14.80 32.76 6.74
CA GLY A 41 -15.25 33.93 7.51
C GLY A 41 -16.64 33.85 8.19
N THR A 42 -17.45 32.81 7.93
CA THR A 42 -18.79 32.62 8.50
C THR A 42 -19.08 31.15 8.78
N PHE A 43 -19.38 30.85 10.05
CA PHE A 43 -19.51 29.50 10.56
C PHE A 43 -20.96 29.19 10.95
N THR A 44 -21.56 28.21 10.28
CA THR A 44 -22.82 27.58 10.71
C THR A 44 -22.55 26.10 10.99
N GLU A 45 -23.33 25.49 11.88
CA GLU A 45 -23.20 24.07 12.25
C GLU A 45 -23.22 23.14 11.02
N ASP A 46 -24.05 23.48 10.02
CA ASP A 46 -24.13 22.75 8.74
C ASP A 46 -22.84 22.88 7.92
N LYS A 47 -22.24 24.07 7.85
CA LYS A 47 -20.98 24.29 7.12
C LYS A 47 -19.81 23.58 7.79
N ILE A 48 -19.73 23.61 9.12
CA ILE A 48 -18.69 22.92 9.89
C ILE A 48 -18.82 21.40 9.66
N SER A 49 -20.04 20.86 9.70
CA SER A 49 -20.28 19.44 9.44
C SER A 49 -19.85 19.03 8.03
N VAL A 50 -20.13 19.86 7.01
CA VAL A 50 -19.69 19.60 5.63
C VAL A 50 -18.18 19.67 5.48
N ILE A 51 -17.52 20.64 6.13
CA ILE A 51 -16.04 20.76 6.10
C ILE A 51 -15.42 19.55 6.77
N ILE A 52 -15.87 19.15 7.96
CA ILE A 52 -15.37 17.96 8.66
C ILE A 52 -15.58 16.71 7.80
N LEU A 53 -16.78 16.50 7.25
CA LEU A 53 -17.05 15.35 6.38
C LEU A 53 -16.16 15.34 5.13
N ASN A 54 -15.91 16.49 4.50
CA ASN A 54 -15.03 16.59 3.35
C ASN A 54 -13.57 16.34 3.73
N THR A 55 -13.08 16.89 4.85
CA THR A 55 -11.71 16.69 5.33
C THR A 55 -11.47 15.25 5.79
N VAL A 56 -12.42 14.65 6.51
CA VAL A 56 -12.38 13.21 6.87
C VAL A 56 -12.33 12.38 5.60
N ARG A 57 -13.21 12.63 4.63
CA ARG A 57 -13.22 11.91 3.36
C ARG A 57 -11.93 12.10 2.56
N GLU A 58 -11.37 13.31 2.54
CA GLU A 58 -10.09 13.60 1.89
C GLU A 58 -8.93 12.91 2.61
N ASN A 59 -8.96 12.82 3.94
CA ASN A 59 -7.98 12.10 4.75
C ASN A 59 -8.08 10.59 4.59
N GLU A 60 -9.28 10.01 4.54
CA GLU A 60 -9.48 8.60 4.19
C GLU A 60 -8.95 8.32 2.76
N ILE A 61 -9.19 9.23 1.81
CA ILE A 61 -8.65 9.12 0.45
C ILE A 61 -7.13 9.31 0.42
N GLN A 62 -6.54 10.07 1.36
CA GLN A 62 -5.09 10.25 1.53
C GLN A 62 -4.43 9.02 2.16
N GLU A 63 -5.01 8.44 3.22
CA GLU A 63 -4.57 7.17 3.80
C GLU A 63 -4.74 6.01 2.80
N ASN A 64 -5.73 6.08 1.91
CA ASN A 64 -6.00 5.09 0.85
C ASN A 64 -5.27 5.37 -0.49
N LYS A 65 -4.17 6.14 -0.48
CA LYS A 65 -3.28 6.31 -1.66
C LYS A 65 -2.19 5.24 -1.75
N THR A 66 -2.04 4.42 -0.72
CA THR A 66 -1.00 3.40 -0.66
C THR A 66 -1.34 2.24 -1.58
N LEU A 67 -0.38 1.76 -2.36
CA LEU A 67 -0.57 0.56 -3.17
C LEU A 67 -0.81 -0.64 -2.27
N TYR A 68 -1.87 -1.40 -2.54
CA TYR A 68 -2.08 -2.71 -1.92
C TYR A 68 -1.59 -3.81 -2.86
N VAL A 69 -0.73 -4.66 -2.35
CA VAL A 69 -0.15 -5.80 -3.07
C VAL A 69 -0.72 -7.08 -2.47
N GLN A 70 -1.47 -7.81 -3.27
CA GLN A 70 -1.97 -9.13 -2.93
C GLN A 70 -0.97 -10.18 -3.44
N THR A 71 -0.53 -11.05 -2.54
CA THR A 71 0.40 -12.13 -2.84
C THR A 71 -0.17 -13.49 -2.50
N PHE A 72 -1.21 -13.58 -1.66
CA PHE A 72 -1.89 -14.84 -1.40
C PHE A 72 -2.79 -15.22 -2.57
N GLY A 73 -2.74 -16.48 -2.97
CA GLY A 73 -3.33 -16.92 -4.24
C GLY A 73 -2.56 -16.34 -5.43
N ASN A 74 -3.26 -15.65 -6.34
CA ASN A 74 -2.62 -14.99 -7.48
C ASN A 74 -2.09 -13.60 -7.13
N PHE A 75 -0.93 -13.25 -7.69
CA PHE A 75 -0.36 -11.91 -7.53
C PHE A 75 -1.20 -10.84 -8.24
N GLU A 76 -1.64 -9.84 -7.48
CA GLU A 76 -2.39 -8.69 -8.00
C GLU A 76 -2.00 -7.40 -7.26
N VAL A 77 -2.11 -6.28 -7.94
CA VAL A 77 -1.77 -4.96 -7.37
C VAL A 77 -2.97 -4.06 -7.51
N PHE A 78 -3.35 -3.40 -6.42
CA PHE A 78 -4.52 -2.53 -6.35
C PHE A 78 -4.10 -1.11 -5.99
N TYR A 79 -4.71 -0.14 -6.65
CA TYR A 79 -4.58 1.27 -6.32
C TYR A 79 -5.98 1.82 -6.05
N ARG A 80 -6.23 2.30 -4.83
CA ARG A 80 -7.55 2.78 -4.38
C ARG A 80 -8.66 1.74 -4.55
N GLY A 81 -8.34 0.48 -4.23
CA GLY A 81 -9.27 -0.65 -4.34
C GLY A 81 -9.44 -1.23 -5.75
N GLU A 82 -8.92 -0.58 -6.79
CA GLU A 82 -9.07 -1.03 -8.18
C GLU A 82 -7.83 -1.76 -8.69
N PRO A 83 -7.96 -2.86 -9.46
CA PRO A 83 -6.83 -3.55 -10.07
C PRO A 83 -6.01 -2.63 -10.97
N MET A 84 -4.70 -2.59 -10.72
CA MET A 84 -3.77 -1.77 -11.46
C MET A 84 -3.29 -2.48 -12.72
N ALA A 85 -3.57 -1.89 -13.89
CA ALA A 85 -3.04 -2.40 -15.14
C ALA A 85 -1.52 -2.19 -15.24
N PHE A 86 -0.79 -3.19 -15.72
CA PHE A 86 0.61 -3.10 -16.11
C PHE A 86 0.73 -3.02 -17.63
N ILE A 87 1.68 -2.23 -18.15
CA ILE A 87 1.92 -2.13 -19.59
C ILE A 87 2.32 -3.50 -20.19
N ARG A 88 2.99 -4.35 -19.41
CA ARG A 88 3.38 -5.71 -19.79
C ARG A 88 3.19 -6.68 -18.66
N ALA A 89 2.82 -7.92 -18.98
CA ALA A 89 2.79 -9.02 -18.01
C ALA A 89 4.15 -9.21 -17.31
N LYS A 90 5.26 -9.17 -18.06
CA LYS A 90 6.63 -9.26 -17.49
C LYS A 90 6.98 -8.11 -16.55
N SER A 91 6.38 -6.93 -16.72
CA SER A 91 6.58 -5.82 -15.77
C SER A 91 5.85 -6.08 -14.45
N LYS A 92 4.65 -6.68 -14.50
CA LYS A 92 3.92 -7.13 -13.30
C LYS A 92 4.68 -8.24 -12.57
N GLU A 93 5.19 -9.21 -13.32
CA GLU A 93 6.00 -10.31 -12.79
C GLU A 93 7.32 -9.83 -12.18
N LEU A 94 8.01 -8.86 -12.82
CA LEU A 94 9.19 -8.22 -12.22
C LEU A 94 8.85 -7.61 -10.87
N PHE A 95 7.72 -6.92 -10.77
CA PHE A 95 7.29 -6.32 -9.52
C PHE A 95 6.98 -7.38 -8.46
N ALA A 96 6.30 -8.46 -8.83
CA ALA A 96 6.06 -9.61 -7.96
C ALA A 96 7.37 -10.17 -7.39
N TYR A 97 8.38 -10.35 -8.26
CA TYR A 97 9.68 -10.81 -7.82
C TYR A 97 10.34 -9.82 -6.84
N LEU A 98 10.31 -8.51 -7.12
CA LEU A 98 10.85 -7.51 -6.20
C LEU A 98 10.14 -7.53 -4.82
N ILE A 99 8.82 -7.80 -4.80
CA ILE A 99 8.04 -7.97 -3.57
C ILE A 99 8.50 -9.21 -2.79
N ASP A 100 8.71 -10.34 -3.45
CA ASP A 100 9.25 -11.56 -2.82
C ASP A 100 10.62 -11.31 -2.16
N ARG A 101 11.44 -10.46 -2.78
CA ARG A 101 12.77 -10.06 -2.29
C ARG A 101 12.76 -9.05 -1.15
N ARG A 102 11.59 -8.50 -0.76
CA ARG A 102 11.41 -7.70 0.47
C ARG A 102 12.41 -6.56 0.63
N GLY A 103 12.65 -5.82 -0.44
CA GLY A 103 13.58 -4.68 -0.46
C GLY A 103 15.05 -5.04 -0.61
N ALA A 104 15.42 -6.33 -0.65
CA ALA A 104 16.77 -6.73 -1.04
C ALA A 104 17.06 -6.33 -2.48
N ALA A 105 18.29 -5.87 -2.73
CA ALA A 105 18.73 -5.52 -4.07
C ALA A 105 18.83 -6.77 -4.95
N VAL A 106 18.16 -6.72 -6.10
CA VAL A 106 18.15 -7.75 -7.13
C VAL A 106 19.01 -7.28 -8.30
N THR A 107 19.94 -8.13 -8.75
CA THR A 107 20.76 -7.80 -9.91
C THR A 107 20.00 -8.01 -11.22
N THR A 108 20.39 -7.31 -12.28
CA THR A 108 19.82 -7.52 -13.63
C THR A 108 19.94 -8.98 -14.08
N ALA A 109 21.08 -9.62 -13.82
CA ALA A 109 21.30 -11.02 -14.23
C ALA A 109 20.38 -11.98 -13.48
N GLU A 110 20.25 -11.81 -12.16
CA GLU A 110 19.34 -12.57 -11.31
C GLU A 110 17.88 -12.41 -11.75
N ALA A 111 17.41 -11.17 -11.91
CA ALA A 111 16.06 -10.91 -12.38
C ALA A 111 15.81 -11.53 -13.76
N CYS A 112 16.78 -11.45 -14.68
CA CYS A 112 16.65 -12.08 -15.98
C CYS A 112 16.53 -13.60 -15.88
N GLY A 113 17.30 -14.25 -15.01
CA GLY A 113 17.23 -15.70 -14.80
C GLY A 113 15.89 -16.17 -14.25
N ILE A 114 15.25 -15.35 -13.40
CA ILE A 114 13.91 -15.66 -12.86
C ILE A 114 12.81 -15.39 -13.90
N LEU A 115 12.88 -14.26 -14.60
CA LEU A 115 11.83 -13.86 -15.54
C LEU A 115 11.90 -14.61 -16.87
N TRP A 116 13.04 -15.15 -17.25
CA TRP A 116 13.21 -15.91 -18.49
C TRP A 116 14.01 -17.18 -18.20
N GLU A 117 13.41 -18.10 -17.44
CA GLU A 117 14.01 -19.35 -16.95
C GLU A 117 14.76 -20.14 -18.05
N ASP A 118 14.25 -20.12 -19.28
CA ASP A 118 14.81 -20.88 -20.42
C ASP A 118 15.86 -20.10 -21.26
N LYS A 119 16.27 -18.90 -20.86
CA LYS A 119 17.16 -18.05 -21.67
C LYS A 119 18.49 -17.76 -21.00
N GLU A 120 19.56 -17.99 -21.74
CA GLU A 120 20.88 -17.53 -21.35
C GLU A 120 20.95 -16.00 -21.31
N TYR A 121 21.59 -15.49 -20.26
CA TYR A 121 21.79 -14.06 -20.09
C TYR A 121 22.76 -13.50 -21.15
N ASN A 122 22.28 -12.54 -21.93
CA ASN A 122 23.07 -11.85 -22.95
C ASN A 122 22.65 -10.38 -23.08
N PHE A 123 23.36 -9.61 -23.92
CA PHE A 123 23.08 -8.19 -24.16
C PHE A 123 21.67 -7.91 -24.69
N SER A 124 21.08 -8.82 -25.48
CA SER A 124 19.72 -8.67 -25.99
C SER A 124 18.70 -8.79 -24.87
N LEU A 125 18.85 -9.83 -24.02
CA LEU A 125 18.00 -10.03 -22.86
C LEU A 125 18.15 -8.88 -21.85
N GLN A 126 19.36 -8.38 -21.65
CA GLN A 126 19.59 -7.19 -20.82
C GLN A 126 18.83 -5.97 -21.35
N ARG A 127 18.81 -5.73 -22.67
CA ARG A 127 18.04 -4.64 -23.27
C ARG A 127 16.54 -4.83 -23.09
N GLN A 128 16.05 -6.05 -23.32
CA GLN A 128 14.64 -6.41 -23.07
C GLN A 128 14.27 -6.15 -21.59
N PHE A 129 15.13 -6.51 -20.66
CA PHE A 129 14.93 -6.23 -19.24
C PHE A 129 14.86 -4.73 -18.95
N GLN A 130 15.72 -3.90 -19.55
CA GLN A 130 15.62 -2.44 -19.38
C GLN A 130 14.28 -1.87 -19.88
N THR A 131 13.70 -2.46 -20.93
CA THR A 131 12.34 -2.12 -21.37
C THR A 131 11.30 -2.52 -20.34
N VAL A 132 11.38 -3.75 -19.79
CA VAL A 132 10.47 -4.24 -18.74
C VAL A 132 10.52 -3.34 -17.50
N VAL A 133 11.71 -2.93 -17.06
CA VAL A 133 11.92 -2.00 -15.93
C VAL A 133 11.29 -0.64 -16.23
N SER A 134 11.50 -0.12 -17.44
CA SER A 134 10.93 1.18 -17.83
C SER A 134 9.40 1.14 -17.86
N ASP A 135 8.82 0.04 -18.34
CA ASP A 135 7.37 -0.16 -18.39
C ASP A 135 6.76 -0.44 -17.01
N LEU A 136 7.52 -1.07 -16.10
CA LEU A 136 7.17 -1.18 -14.68
C LEU A 136 7.06 0.21 -14.04
N ILE A 137 8.11 1.02 -14.15
CA ILE A 137 8.14 2.38 -13.58
C ILE A 137 7.00 3.24 -14.14
N LYS A 138 6.75 3.19 -15.45
CA LYS A 138 5.61 3.89 -16.08
C LYS A 138 4.26 3.40 -15.54
N SER A 139 4.11 2.10 -15.31
CA SER A 139 2.88 1.54 -14.74
C SER A 139 2.66 2.09 -13.34
N LEU A 140 3.67 2.04 -12.47
CA LEU A 140 3.60 2.55 -11.09
C LEU A 140 3.40 4.06 -11.02
N LYS A 141 3.95 4.82 -11.98
CA LYS A 141 3.74 6.26 -12.08
C LYS A 141 2.27 6.63 -12.27
N ARG A 142 1.47 5.79 -12.94
CA ARG A 142 0.01 6.02 -13.08
C ARG A 142 -0.73 5.94 -11.73
N ALA A 143 -0.20 5.14 -10.80
CA ALA A 143 -0.66 5.04 -9.42
C ALA A 143 0.06 6.03 -8.48
N LYS A 144 0.92 6.92 -9.00
CA LYS A 144 1.77 7.84 -8.21
C LYS A 144 2.72 7.11 -7.24
N SER A 145 3.15 5.90 -7.61
CA SER A 145 3.96 5.01 -6.77
C SER A 145 5.28 4.61 -7.42
N ASP A 146 5.79 5.39 -8.37
CA ASP A 146 7.07 5.13 -9.03
C ASP A 146 8.28 5.28 -8.08
N HIS A 147 8.13 6.08 -7.02
CA HIS A 147 9.12 6.24 -5.97
C HIS A 147 9.44 4.93 -5.22
N LEU A 148 8.54 3.94 -5.27
CA LEU A 148 8.74 2.63 -4.67
C LEU A 148 9.90 1.85 -5.30
N ILE A 149 10.31 2.18 -6.52
CA ILE A 149 11.40 1.46 -7.18
C ILE A 149 12.71 2.22 -7.02
N HIS A 150 13.62 1.65 -6.25
CA HIS A 150 14.98 2.15 -6.15
C HIS A 150 15.85 1.51 -7.22
N ARG A 151 16.40 2.35 -8.10
CA ARG A 151 17.34 1.94 -9.15
C ARG A 151 18.76 2.32 -8.78
N ARG A 152 19.65 1.33 -8.82
CA ARG A 152 21.10 1.51 -8.68
C ARG A 152 21.78 0.86 -9.89
N ARG A 153 23.12 0.96 -9.96
CA ARG A 153 23.88 0.39 -11.08
C ARG A 153 23.68 -1.12 -11.12
N ASN A 154 23.03 -1.61 -12.18
CA ASN A 154 22.72 -3.03 -12.43
C ASN A 154 21.86 -3.72 -11.36
N CYS A 155 21.17 -2.97 -10.51
CA CYS A 155 20.29 -3.55 -9.50
C CYS A 155 19.05 -2.69 -9.23
N LEU A 156 18.01 -3.38 -8.76
CA LEU A 156 16.68 -2.87 -8.44
C LEU A 156 16.25 -3.39 -7.08
N SER A 157 15.47 -2.58 -6.37
CA SER A 157 14.85 -2.95 -5.09
C SER A 157 13.54 -2.18 -4.94
N VAL A 158 12.66 -2.68 -4.09
CA VAL A 158 11.40 -2.01 -3.74
C VAL A 158 11.50 -1.37 -2.36
N ASP A 159 10.93 -0.18 -2.20
CA ASP A 159 10.64 0.39 -0.89
C ASP A 159 9.47 -0.35 -0.26
N VAL A 160 9.76 -1.14 0.75
CA VAL A 160 8.78 -1.95 1.48
C VAL A 160 7.85 -1.08 2.32
N SER A 161 8.31 0.10 2.76
CA SER A 161 7.56 0.96 3.67
C SER A 161 6.47 1.79 2.97
N GLY A 162 6.61 2.02 1.67
CA GLY A 162 5.67 2.80 0.87
C GLY A 162 4.48 2.02 0.29
N LEU A 163 4.30 0.76 0.67
CA LEU A 163 3.21 -0.09 0.17
C LEU A 163 2.65 -1.01 1.26
N GLU A 164 1.41 -1.46 1.05
CA GLU A 164 0.80 -2.51 1.85
C GLU A 164 0.89 -3.86 1.12
N CYS A 165 1.20 -4.92 1.86
CA CYS A 165 1.32 -6.26 1.29
C CYS A 165 0.87 -7.31 2.31
N ASP A 166 -0.02 -8.22 1.90
CA ASP A 166 -0.52 -9.31 2.74
C ASP A 166 0.60 -10.24 3.24
N PHE A 167 1.59 -10.53 2.40
CA PHE A 167 2.79 -11.30 2.79
C PHE A 167 3.62 -10.57 3.83
N TYR A 168 3.81 -9.25 3.70
CA TYR A 168 4.58 -8.49 4.69
C TYR A 168 3.86 -8.42 6.03
N LYS A 169 2.54 -8.23 6.02
CA LYS A 169 1.68 -8.29 7.22
C LYS A 169 1.77 -9.65 7.90
N LEU A 170 1.72 -10.75 7.14
CA LEU A 170 1.90 -12.10 7.67
C LEU A 170 3.28 -12.29 8.32
N LEU A 171 4.35 -11.77 7.70
CA LEU A 171 5.69 -11.85 8.27
C LEU A 171 5.84 -11.04 9.56
N ALA A 172 5.13 -9.91 9.67
CA ALA A 172 5.06 -9.10 10.88
C ALA A 172 4.18 -9.72 11.99
N GLY A 173 3.47 -10.82 11.71
CA GLY A 173 2.63 -11.51 12.68
C GLY A 173 1.20 -10.98 12.78
N ASP A 174 0.73 -10.25 11.76
CA ASP A 174 -0.66 -9.78 11.70
C ASP A 174 -1.65 -10.96 11.71
N ILE A 175 -2.62 -10.89 12.63
CA ILE A 175 -3.57 -11.98 12.86
C ILE A 175 -4.51 -12.14 11.65
N LYS A 176 -4.98 -11.04 11.07
CA LYS A 176 -5.91 -11.08 9.91
C LYS A 176 -5.21 -11.64 8.68
N ALA A 177 -3.96 -11.25 8.43
CA ALA A 177 -3.16 -11.79 7.34
C ALA A 177 -2.92 -13.29 7.50
N ARG A 178 -2.73 -13.77 8.73
CA ARG A 178 -2.63 -15.20 9.02
C ARG A 178 -3.92 -15.96 8.75
N GLU A 179 -5.06 -15.44 9.17
CA GLU A 179 -6.38 -16.04 8.92
C GLU A 179 -6.73 -16.07 7.43
N ASN A 180 -6.31 -15.05 6.68
CA ASN A 180 -6.52 -14.97 5.23
C ASN A 180 -5.55 -15.86 4.43
N TYR A 181 -4.48 -16.37 5.04
CA TYR A 181 -3.50 -17.20 4.35
C TYR A 181 -3.95 -18.66 4.24
N ASN A 182 -4.44 -19.03 3.05
CA ASN A 182 -4.95 -20.38 2.75
C ASN A 182 -3.90 -21.37 2.22
N GLY A 183 -2.60 -21.05 2.34
CA GLY A 183 -1.51 -21.91 1.87
C GLY A 183 -1.04 -21.64 0.45
N GLU A 184 -1.64 -20.67 -0.24
CA GLU A 184 -1.25 -20.27 -1.60
C GLU A 184 -0.48 -18.95 -1.60
N TYR A 185 0.57 -18.87 -2.42
CA TYR A 185 1.39 -17.67 -2.57
C TYR A 185 1.85 -17.54 -4.03
N MET A 186 1.50 -16.42 -4.67
CA MET A 186 1.83 -16.04 -6.05
C MET A 186 1.72 -17.20 -7.05
N ALA A 187 0.59 -17.91 -7.04
CA ALA A 187 0.36 -19.14 -7.80
C ALA A 187 0.49 -18.99 -9.33
N ASN A 188 0.46 -17.75 -9.83
CA ASN A 188 0.68 -17.42 -11.23
C ASN A 188 2.17 -17.39 -11.64
N TYR A 189 3.11 -17.60 -10.71
CA TYR A 189 4.54 -17.59 -10.97
C TYR A 189 5.25 -18.83 -10.39
N SER A 190 5.82 -19.66 -11.27
CA SER A 190 6.53 -20.91 -10.93
C SER A 190 7.65 -20.70 -9.91
N TRP A 191 8.45 -19.64 -10.08
CA TRP A 191 9.57 -19.34 -9.19
C TRP A 191 9.14 -19.07 -7.73
N ALA A 192 7.86 -18.79 -7.47
CA ALA A 192 7.35 -18.52 -6.13
C ALA A 192 7.10 -19.78 -5.29
N GLU A 193 7.13 -20.98 -5.89
CA GLU A 193 6.82 -22.25 -5.22
C GLU A 193 7.69 -22.50 -3.97
N MET A 194 8.98 -22.14 -4.05
CA MET A 194 9.90 -22.28 -2.92
C MET A 194 9.49 -21.39 -1.74
N THR A 195 9.12 -20.14 -1.99
CA THR A 195 8.60 -19.23 -0.95
C THR A 195 7.26 -19.73 -0.41
N ALA A 196 6.38 -20.23 -1.28
CA ALA A 196 5.09 -20.80 -0.89
C ALA A 196 5.27 -21.98 0.07
N GLY A 197 6.18 -22.92 -0.22
CA GLY A 197 6.49 -24.05 0.65
C GLY A 197 7.04 -23.63 2.01
N PHE A 198 7.92 -22.62 2.04
CA PHE A 198 8.43 -22.03 3.28
C PHE A 198 7.31 -21.42 4.13
N LEU A 199 6.42 -20.62 3.52
CA LEU A 199 5.29 -19.99 4.20
C LEU A 199 4.33 -21.02 4.78
N LEU A 200 4.00 -22.06 4.02
CA LEU A 200 3.14 -23.14 4.47
C LEU A 200 3.73 -23.90 5.67
N GLN A 201 5.04 -24.19 5.64
CA GLN A 201 5.71 -24.84 6.77
C GLN A 201 5.67 -23.96 8.03
N LYS A 202 5.93 -22.66 7.88
CA LYS A 202 5.87 -21.69 8.99
C LYS A 202 4.46 -21.60 9.56
N HIS A 203 3.45 -21.51 8.71
CA HIS A 203 2.04 -21.45 9.10
C HIS A 203 1.59 -22.70 9.88
N ARG A 204 1.98 -23.89 9.44
CA ARG A 204 1.67 -25.14 10.15
C ARG A 204 2.29 -25.21 11.54
N LYS A 205 3.48 -24.62 11.74
CA LYS A 205 4.17 -24.59 13.04
C LYS A 205 3.49 -23.66 14.02
N SER A 206 2.92 -22.53 13.57
CA SER A 206 2.22 -21.57 14.43
C SER A 206 0.78 -21.98 14.80
N VAL A 207 0.21 -22.98 14.11
CA VAL A 207 -1.15 -23.52 14.37
C VAL A 207 -1.12 -24.80 15.23
N LYS A 208 0.06 -25.32 15.61
CA LYS A 208 0.10 -26.51 16.47
C LYS A 208 -0.61 -26.23 17.81
N PRO A 209 -1.54 -27.11 18.24
CA PRO A 209 -2.33 -26.90 19.43
C PRO A 209 -1.43 -26.94 20.66
N ASP A 210 -1.77 -26.07 21.62
CA ASP A 210 -1.30 -26.18 23.00
C ASP A 210 -1.53 -27.63 23.45
N LYS A 211 -0.45 -28.32 23.82
CA LYS A 211 -0.57 -29.63 24.42
C LYS A 211 -1.13 -29.40 25.81
N GLY A 212 -2.45 -29.44 25.92
CA GLY A 212 -3.12 -29.71 27.18
C GLY A 212 -2.74 -31.12 27.62
N ASP A 213 -1.74 -31.19 28.49
CA ASP A 213 -1.51 -32.29 29.43
C ASP A 213 -1.36 -31.68 30.84
#